data_AF-A0A016SVF1-F1
#
_entry.id   AF-A0A016SVF1-F1
#
_cell.length_a   1.000
_cell.length_b   1.000
_cell.length_c   1.000
_cell.angle_alpha   90.00
_cell.angle_beta   90.00
_cell.angle_gamma   90.00
#
_symmetry.space_group_name_H-M   'P 1'
#
loop_
_entity.id
_entity.type
_entity.pdbx_description
1 polymer ?
#
loop_
_entity_poly.entity_id
_entity_poly.type
_entity_poly.pdbx_seq_one_letter_code
_entity_poly.pdbx_strand_id
1 'polypeptide(L)'
;MLQLIPSNCCTTFSISSLVKADNYDGATFIELLTPLLSVQNNQIPRHENFHGVTDCSFLLFHRDLLHIYWDTILDRVPTRQSIDKFTMAISDCIRYTEKSRKPNQMNRFRDEMIESVKKGFLTPLCAAIENDLRVLSHQHLVVNERDKSPQENLDFYKKIMSEPEIRLYGLVLDAKDFVSCNLQKTFYDLTAVTLHDRHAYSKMAMLAKQRYGLDLIDGMLPNCCIGQSLDVVKVMRSLGEFVSDFNYCLNQQLFIEKTSPNRSLRVLTAEHMADSMRTHGLGVLNTSVNVTYQFLRSKFAVFNQFLRDEHIHAQLQKDIRYFRENLEALKKLYPPKRAEHFNKAFSQLTSQEGEPTYMDRFRMLVTQMGNALGFVRSMSSGAAAVASQMKAYDTIVDDIVISESDGDTPLQPLKELLTDLRDQANKNRDFTKASSF
;
A
#
# COMPACT_ATOMS: atom_id res chain seq x y z
N MET A 1 40.82 -38.82 -27.47
CA MET A 1 41.11 -39.05 -28.89
C MET A 1 40.02 -39.98 -29.43
N LEU A 2 38.97 -39.46 -30.04
CA LEU A 2 37.89 -40.26 -30.60
C LEU A 2 37.85 -39.99 -32.11
N GLN A 3 38.28 -40.99 -32.88
CA GLN A 3 38.19 -41.01 -34.33
C GLN A 3 36.72 -41.12 -34.74
N LEU A 4 36.32 -40.25 -35.67
CA LEU A 4 35.13 -40.40 -36.48
C LEU A 4 35.38 -41.53 -37.50
N ILE A 5 34.57 -42.59 -37.46
CA ILE A 5 34.41 -43.54 -38.56
C ILE A 5 32.93 -43.48 -38.99
N PRO A 6 32.63 -43.28 -40.28
CA PRO A 6 31.26 -43.24 -40.78
C PRO A 6 30.81 -44.64 -41.18
N SER A 7 29.67 -45.09 -40.68
CA SER A 7 28.97 -46.22 -41.28
C SER A 7 27.47 -46.14 -41.04
N ASN A 8 26.77 -46.09 -42.17
CA ASN A 8 25.35 -46.34 -42.31
C ASN A 8 24.95 -47.61 -41.55
N CYS A 9 24.06 -47.47 -40.55
CA CYS A 9 22.98 -48.42 -40.23
C CYS A 9 22.30 -47.97 -38.94
N CYS A 10 20.98 -48.16 -38.89
CA CYS A 10 20.13 -47.92 -37.73
C CYS A 10 20.77 -48.44 -36.44
N THR A 11 21.27 -47.55 -35.60
CA THR A 11 21.51 -47.83 -34.18
C THR A 11 20.41 -47.16 -33.39
N THR A 12 19.39 -47.96 -33.04
CA THR A 12 18.61 -47.74 -31.82
C THR A 12 19.59 -47.50 -30.68
N PHE A 13 19.74 -46.24 -30.26
CA PHE A 13 20.39 -45.90 -29.00
C PHE A 13 19.50 -46.46 -27.88
N SER A 14 19.76 -47.70 -27.45
CA SER A 14 19.14 -48.23 -26.25
C SER A 14 19.65 -47.42 -25.06
N ILE A 15 18.75 -46.65 -24.45
CA ILE A 15 18.92 -45.97 -23.15
C ILE A 15 19.14 -47.00 -22.01
N SER A 16 19.14 -48.31 -22.30
CA SER A 16 19.59 -49.35 -21.35
C SER A 16 21.03 -49.16 -20.85
N SER A 17 21.85 -48.39 -21.57
CA SER A 17 23.25 -48.13 -21.18
C SER A 17 23.42 -46.98 -20.19
N LEU A 18 22.42 -46.10 -20.05
CA LEU A 18 22.41 -45.01 -19.05
C LEU A 18 21.83 -45.46 -17.70
N VAL A 19 21.07 -46.56 -17.68
CA VAL A 19 20.33 -47.07 -16.51
C VAL A 19 21.18 -48.01 -15.62
N LYS A 20 22.44 -48.30 -15.99
CA LYS A 20 23.29 -49.26 -15.25
C LYS A 20 24.22 -48.66 -14.19
N ALA A 21 24.08 -47.39 -13.83
CA ALA A 21 24.82 -46.83 -12.71
C ALA A 21 23.87 -46.37 -11.61
N ASP A 22 23.84 -47.12 -10.51
CA ASP A 22 23.00 -46.93 -9.31
C ASP A 22 23.32 -45.66 -8.50
N ASN A 23 23.95 -44.63 -9.09
CA ASN A 23 24.30 -43.38 -8.42
C ASN A 23 24.25 -42.23 -9.44
N TYR A 24 23.08 -41.61 -9.62
CA TYR A 24 22.97 -40.32 -10.29
C TYR A 24 22.19 -39.35 -9.43
N ASP A 25 22.80 -38.19 -9.16
CA ASP A 25 22.08 -37.02 -8.66
C ASP A 25 21.01 -36.64 -9.69
N GLY A 26 19.76 -36.49 -9.27
CA GLY A 26 18.64 -36.11 -10.16
C GLY A 26 18.87 -34.80 -10.92
N ALA A 27 19.80 -33.96 -10.46
CA ALA A 27 20.28 -32.77 -11.17
C ALA A 27 21.01 -33.12 -12.47
N THR A 28 21.90 -34.11 -12.46
CA THR A 28 22.73 -34.52 -13.60
C THR A 28 21.89 -35.17 -14.71
N PHE A 29 20.83 -35.90 -14.35
CA PHE A 29 19.92 -36.52 -15.32
C PHE A 29 19.05 -35.47 -16.05
N ILE A 30 18.62 -34.41 -15.36
CA ILE A 30 17.85 -33.30 -15.96
C ILE A 30 18.73 -32.40 -16.84
N GLU A 31 19.99 -32.19 -16.46
CA GLU A 31 20.99 -31.53 -17.32
C GLU A 31 21.26 -32.34 -18.60
N LEU A 32 21.22 -33.67 -18.55
CA LEU A 32 21.33 -34.56 -19.71
C LEU A 32 20.05 -34.63 -20.56
N LEU A 33 18.88 -34.38 -19.97
CA LEU A 33 17.59 -34.40 -20.67
C LEU A 33 17.42 -33.21 -21.63
N THR A 34 17.97 -32.04 -21.26
CA THR A 34 17.89 -30.80 -22.04
C THR A 34 18.56 -30.90 -23.43
N PRO A 35 19.77 -31.48 -23.56
CA PRO A 35 20.36 -31.78 -24.87
C PRO A 35 19.73 -32.98 -25.59
N LEU A 36 19.19 -33.98 -24.88
CA LEU A 36 18.44 -35.07 -25.53
C LEU A 36 17.17 -34.55 -26.24
N LEU A 37 16.49 -33.57 -25.66
CA LEU A 37 15.37 -32.85 -26.28
C LEU A 37 15.80 -31.91 -27.42
N SER A 38 17.08 -31.51 -27.50
CA SER A 38 17.59 -30.65 -28.58
C SER A 38 18.20 -31.42 -29.76
N VAL A 39 18.76 -32.61 -29.52
CA VAL A 39 19.43 -33.46 -30.53
C VAL A 39 18.44 -34.08 -31.52
N GLN A 40 17.16 -34.24 -31.16
CA GLN A 40 16.16 -34.87 -32.03
C GLN A 40 15.77 -34.05 -33.29
N ASN A 41 16.25 -32.81 -33.43
CA ASN A 41 15.90 -31.93 -34.56
C ASN A 41 16.91 -31.94 -35.74
N ASN A 42 18.06 -32.62 -35.63
CA ASN A 42 19.12 -32.52 -36.65
C ASN A 42 19.06 -33.56 -37.79
N GLN A 43 18.05 -34.44 -37.83
CA GLN A 43 17.81 -35.29 -38.99
C GLN A 43 16.31 -35.33 -39.26
N ILE A 44 15.89 -34.82 -40.42
CA ILE A 44 14.50 -34.75 -40.86
C ILE A 44 14.16 -36.04 -41.63
N PRO A 45 13.34 -36.97 -41.07
CA PRO A 45 12.51 -37.85 -41.87
C PRO A 45 11.05 -37.37 -41.86
N ARG A 46 10.35 -37.68 -42.95
CA ARG A 46 8.99 -37.26 -43.32
C ARG A 46 7.94 -37.42 -42.19
N HIS A 47 6.94 -36.55 -42.21
CA HIS A 47 5.89 -36.25 -41.20
C HIS A 47 5.23 -37.43 -40.44
N GLU A 48 5.30 -38.68 -40.91
CA GLU A 48 4.64 -39.82 -40.24
C GLU A 48 5.48 -40.46 -39.12
N ASN A 49 6.81 -40.28 -39.12
CA ASN A 49 7.71 -40.90 -38.13
C ASN A 49 8.14 -39.95 -37.00
N PHE A 50 7.78 -38.66 -37.05
CA PHE A 50 8.22 -37.68 -36.05
C PHE A 50 7.66 -37.99 -34.67
N HIS A 51 6.37 -38.36 -34.60
CA HIS A 51 5.71 -38.72 -33.35
C HIS A 51 6.31 -39.94 -32.67
N GLY A 52 6.97 -40.86 -33.38
CA GLY A 52 7.63 -42.01 -32.75
C GLY A 52 9.01 -41.70 -32.19
N VAL A 53 9.66 -40.63 -32.68
CA VAL A 53 11.00 -40.23 -32.24
C VAL A 53 10.91 -39.19 -31.12
N THR A 54 9.95 -38.26 -31.19
CA THR A 54 9.80 -37.17 -30.20
C THR A 54 8.87 -37.51 -29.04
N ASP A 55 8.38 -38.75 -28.92
CA ASP A 55 7.45 -39.13 -27.87
C ASP A 55 8.14 -39.19 -26.49
N CYS A 56 7.83 -38.24 -25.63
CA CYS A 56 8.33 -38.21 -24.26
C CYS A 56 7.45 -38.98 -23.26
N SER A 57 6.52 -39.81 -23.73
CA SER A 57 5.60 -40.60 -22.91
C SER A 57 6.26 -41.50 -21.87
N PHE A 58 7.54 -41.84 -22.02
CA PHE A 58 8.29 -42.64 -21.05
C PHE A 58 8.38 -41.96 -19.68
N LEU A 59 8.30 -40.62 -19.61
CA LEU A 59 8.32 -39.86 -18.36
C LEU A 59 7.11 -40.17 -17.46
N LEU A 60 6.03 -40.74 -18.01
CA LEU A 60 4.89 -41.21 -17.22
C LEU A 60 5.29 -42.26 -16.16
N PHE A 61 6.30 -43.09 -16.47
CA PHE A 61 6.79 -44.13 -15.56
C PHE A 61 7.76 -43.59 -14.51
N HIS A 62 8.17 -42.32 -14.62
CA HIS A 62 9.09 -41.62 -13.73
C HIS A 62 8.47 -40.33 -13.21
N ARG A 63 7.30 -40.42 -12.58
CA ARG A 63 6.54 -39.27 -12.05
C ARG A 63 7.34 -38.41 -11.08
N ASP A 64 8.21 -39.03 -10.28
CA ASP A 64 9.06 -38.32 -9.32
C ASP A 64 9.98 -37.31 -10.01
N LEU A 65 10.46 -37.60 -11.24
CA LEU A 65 11.28 -36.67 -12.00
C LEU A 65 10.49 -35.42 -12.44
N LEU A 66 9.19 -35.57 -12.69
CA LEU A 66 8.31 -34.45 -13.03
C LEU A 66 8.16 -33.51 -11.82
N HIS A 67 7.95 -34.07 -10.64
CA HIS A 67 7.87 -33.30 -9.40
C HIS A 67 9.19 -32.59 -9.06
N ILE A 68 10.31 -33.31 -9.12
CA ILE A 68 11.65 -32.76 -8.85
C ILE A 68 12.01 -31.62 -9.81
N TYR A 69 11.62 -31.72 -11.09
CA TYR A 69 11.84 -30.64 -12.05
C TYR A 69 11.18 -29.34 -11.59
N TRP A 70 9.91 -29.41 -11.17
CA TRP A 70 9.19 -28.23 -10.70
C TRP A 70 9.74 -27.69 -9.38
N ASP A 71 10.08 -28.57 -8.44
CA ASP A 71 10.59 -28.16 -7.11
C ASP A 71 11.94 -27.43 -7.18
N THR A 72 12.75 -27.70 -8.19
CA THR A 72 14.11 -27.15 -8.33
C THR A 72 14.21 -26.04 -9.39
N ILE A 73 13.09 -25.64 -9.97
CA ILE A 73 13.07 -24.69 -11.09
C ILE A 73 13.59 -23.30 -10.70
N LEU A 74 13.34 -22.87 -9.46
CA LEU A 74 13.77 -21.57 -8.94
C LEU A 74 15.27 -21.53 -8.66
N ASP A 75 15.88 -22.67 -8.34
CA ASP A 75 17.33 -22.76 -8.11
C ASP A 75 18.11 -22.83 -9.43
N ARG A 76 17.55 -23.52 -10.44
CA ARG A 76 18.20 -23.71 -11.74
C ARG A 76 18.01 -22.56 -12.72
N VAL A 77 16.93 -21.78 -12.55
CA VAL A 77 16.61 -20.61 -13.39
C VAL A 77 16.64 -20.97 -14.89
N PRO A 78 15.90 -22.00 -15.35
CA PRO A 78 16.02 -22.45 -16.74
C PRO A 78 15.46 -21.41 -17.73
N THR A 79 15.91 -21.50 -18.98
CA THR A 79 15.33 -20.66 -20.04
C THR A 79 13.86 -21.00 -20.29
N ARG A 80 13.06 -20.00 -20.68
CA ARG A 80 11.63 -20.18 -21.00
C ARG A 80 11.37 -21.33 -21.97
N GLN A 81 12.21 -21.46 -23.00
CA GLN A 81 12.12 -22.55 -23.99
C GLN A 81 12.29 -23.95 -23.36
N SER A 82 13.08 -24.07 -22.30
CA SER A 82 13.24 -25.33 -21.57
C SER A 82 11.95 -25.68 -20.82
N ILE A 83 11.32 -24.68 -20.20
CA ILE A 83 10.02 -24.85 -19.52
C ILE A 83 8.95 -25.28 -20.53
N ASP A 84 8.85 -24.60 -21.67
CA ASP A 84 7.86 -24.94 -22.70
C ASP A 84 8.09 -26.35 -23.29
N LYS A 85 9.34 -26.74 -23.52
CA LYS A 85 9.67 -28.11 -23.97
C LYS A 85 9.29 -29.15 -22.91
N PHE A 86 9.51 -28.85 -21.64
CA PHE A 86 9.16 -29.75 -20.55
C PHE A 86 7.64 -29.89 -20.38
N THR A 87 6.88 -28.79 -20.50
CA THR A 87 5.40 -28.85 -20.47
C THR A 87 4.82 -29.56 -21.69
N MET A 88 5.47 -29.47 -22.85
CA MET A 88 5.14 -30.28 -24.03
C MET A 88 5.39 -31.77 -23.76
N ALA A 89 6.53 -32.14 -23.15
CA ALA A 89 6.82 -33.53 -22.78
C ALA A 89 5.80 -34.10 -21.78
N ILE A 90 5.35 -33.29 -20.81
CA ILE A 90 4.24 -33.66 -19.91
C ILE A 90 2.93 -33.82 -20.69
N SER A 91 2.67 -32.97 -21.68
CA SER A 91 1.47 -33.06 -22.51
C SER A 91 1.44 -34.36 -23.32
N ASP A 92 2.59 -34.86 -23.78
CA ASP A 92 2.71 -36.19 -24.41
C ASP A 92 2.39 -37.31 -23.42
N CYS A 93 2.86 -37.21 -22.17
CA CYS A 93 2.49 -38.16 -21.11
C CYS A 93 0.98 -38.17 -20.85
N ILE A 94 0.33 -37.00 -20.82
CA ILE A 94 -1.12 -36.88 -20.66
C ILE A 94 -1.83 -37.53 -21.86
N ARG A 95 -1.37 -37.28 -23.09
CA ARG A 95 -1.89 -37.92 -24.32
C ARG A 95 -1.72 -39.43 -24.31
N TYR A 96 -0.64 -39.96 -23.72
CA TYR A 96 -0.47 -41.40 -23.55
C TYR A 96 -1.50 -41.98 -22.58
N THR A 97 -1.81 -41.28 -21.48
CA THR A 97 -2.83 -41.72 -20.54
C THR A 97 -4.25 -41.71 -21.13
N GLU A 98 -4.50 -40.92 -22.18
CA GLU A 98 -5.76 -40.95 -22.95
C GLU A 98 -5.99 -42.30 -23.64
N LYS A 99 -4.92 -43.00 -24.04
CA LYS A 99 -5.00 -44.34 -24.65
C LYS A 99 -5.33 -45.45 -23.64
N SER A 100 -5.38 -45.14 -22.35
CA SER A 100 -5.78 -46.07 -21.30
C SER A 100 -7.28 -46.37 -21.39
N ARG A 101 -7.66 -47.66 -21.26
CA ARG A 101 -9.08 -48.09 -21.20
C ARG A 101 -9.81 -47.71 -19.91
N LYS A 102 -9.15 -47.04 -18.95
CA LYS A 102 -9.75 -46.66 -17.67
C LYS A 102 -10.39 -45.27 -17.75
N PRO A 103 -11.69 -45.13 -17.41
CA PRO A 103 -12.34 -43.82 -17.40
C PRO A 103 -11.69 -42.89 -16.37
N ASN A 104 -11.61 -41.60 -16.70
CA ASN A 104 -11.11 -40.50 -15.84
C ASN A 104 -9.62 -40.56 -15.42
N GLN A 105 -8.83 -41.52 -15.91
CA GLN A 105 -7.40 -41.59 -15.56
C GLN A 105 -6.60 -40.42 -16.12
N MET A 106 -6.93 -39.99 -17.34
CA MET A 106 -6.32 -38.82 -17.99
C MET A 106 -6.56 -37.54 -17.19
N ASN A 107 -7.81 -37.27 -16.78
CA ASN A 107 -8.14 -36.07 -16.01
C ASN A 107 -7.43 -36.08 -14.66
N ARG A 108 -7.39 -37.22 -13.96
CA ARG A 108 -6.65 -37.34 -12.69
C ARG A 108 -5.17 -37.04 -12.85
N PHE A 109 -4.53 -37.57 -13.90
CA PHE A 109 -3.10 -37.32 -14.13
C PHE A 109 -2.85 -35.87 -14.54
N ARG A 110 -3.72 -35.28 -15.36
CA ARG A 110 -3.67 -33.86 -15.71
C ARG A 110 -3.78 -32.97 -14.47
N ASP A 111 -4.75 -33.24 -13.59
CA ASP A 111 -4.96 -32.49 -12.35
C ASP A 111 -3.76 -32.64 -11.39
N GLU A 112 -3.19 -33.85 -11.29
CA GLU A 112 -1.97 -34.14 -10.53
C GLU A 112 -0.76 -33.33 -11.04
N MET A 113 -0.58 -33.24 -12.36
CA MET A 113 0.48 -32.44 -12.97
C MET A 113 0.27 -30.93 -12.76
N ILE A 114 -0.98 -30.45 -12.85
CA ILE A 114 -1.31 -29.04 -12.56
C ILE A 114 -1.02 -28.70 -11.11
N GLU A 115 -1.40 -29.57 -10.17
CA GLU A 115 -1.09 -29.39 -8.75
C GLU A 115 0.41 -29.43 -8.49
N SER A 116 1.17 -30.26 -9.22
CA SER A 116 2.62 -30.24 -9.15
C SER A 116 3.21 -28.90 -9.60
N VAL A 117 2.69 -28.30 -10.67
CA VAL A 117 3.16 -26.97 -11.13
C VAL A 117 2.79 -25.88 -10.13
N LYS A 118 1.56 -25.91 -9.59
CA LYS A 118 1.13 -24.93 -8.59
C LYS A 118 1.95 -25.01 -7.31
N LYS A 119 2.20 -26.22 -6.79
CA LYS A 119 2.92 -26.42 -5.52
C LYS A 119 4.43 -26.33 -5.67
N GLY A 120 5.00 -26.92 -6.70
CA GLY A 120 6.45 -26.96 -6.91
C GLY A 120 7.02 -25.66 -7.49
N PHE A 121 6.24 -24.93 -8.31
CA PHE A 121 6.72 -23.73 -8.98
C PHE A 121 5.99 -22.45 -8.57
N LEU A 122 4.67 -22.37 -8.77
CA LEU A 122 3.95 -21.10 -8.59
C LEU A 122 3.90 -20.62 -7.14
N THR A 123 3.74 -21.54 -6.17
CA THR A 123 3.71 -21.20 -4.74
C THR A 123 5.07 -20.70 -4.24
N PRO A 124 6.20 -21.40 -4.52
CA PRO A 124 7.53 -20.89 -4.22
C PRO A 124 7.85 -19.57 -4.93
N LEU A 125 7.39 -19.38 -6.18
CA LEU A 125 7.55 -18.12 -6.90
C LEU A 125 6.84 -16.96 -6.19
N CYS A 126 5.61 -17.18 -5.70
CA CYS A 126 4.90 -16.19 -4.89
C CYS A 126 5.69 -15.80 -3.64
N ALA A 127 6.20 -16.79 -2.89
CA ALA A 127 6.97 -16.56 -1.68
C ALA A 127 8.28 -15.79 -1.95
N ALA A 128 8.97 -16.12 -3.05
CA ALA A 128 10.19 -15.42 -3.46
C ALA A 128 9.93 -13.95 -3.81
N ILE A 129 8.85 -13.67 -4.56
CA ILE A 129 8.46 -12.29 -4.92
C ILE A 129 8.01 -11.52 -3.68
N GLU A 130 7.20 -12.13 -2.81
CA GLU A 130 6.77 -11.50 -1.56
C GLU A 130 7.98 -11.12 -0.68
N ASN A 131 8.96 -12.02 -0.55
CA ASN A 131 10.16 -11.77 0.23
C ASN A 131 11.00 -10.64 -0.36
N ASP A 132 11.21 -10.62 -1.68
CA ASP A 132 11.91 -9.51 -2.35
C ASP A 132 11.19 -8.17 -2.10
N LEU A 133 9.86 -8.12 -2.29
CA LEU A 133 9.06 -6.92 -2.02
C LEU A 133 9.17 -6.47 -0.56
N ARG A 134 9.18 -7.42 0.39
CA ARG A 134 9.32 -7.12 1.82
C ARG A 134 10.70 -6.54 2.11
N VAL A 135 11.78 -7.10 1.57
CA VAL A 135 13.15 -6.55 1.69
C VAL A 135 13.22 -5.14 1.10
N LEU A 136 12.66 -4.92 -0.09
CA LEU A 136 12.63 -3.61 -0.75
C LEU A 136 11.87 -2.56 0.06
N SER A 137 10.73 -2.93 0.65
CA SER A 137 9.94 -1.99 1.44
C SER A 137 10.72 -1.45 2.65
N HIS A 138 11.62 -2.27 3.22
CA HIS A 138 12.45 -1.98 4.40
C HIS A 138 13.85 -1.41 4.09
N GLN A 139 14.22 -1.13 2.84
CA GLN A 139 15.55 -0.61 2.46
C GLN A 139 15.98 0.73 3.11
N HIS A 140 15.05 1.42 3.79
CA HIS A 140 15.34 2.61 4.59
C HIS A 140 15.95 2.28 5.96
N LEU A 141 15.85 1.03 6.40
CA LEU A 141 16.66 0.42 7.45
C LEU A 141 17.84 -0.26 6.74
N VAL A 142 19.07 0.01 7.16
CA VAL A 142 20.32 -0.46 6.51
C VAL A 142 20.28 -1.96 6.24
N VAL A 143 19.91 -2.37 5.02
CA VAL A 143 19.97 -3.77 4.56
C VAL A 143 21.32 -3.98 3.90
N ASN A 144 22.09 -4.96 4.39
CA ASN A 144 23.38 -5.34 3.81
C ASN A 144 23.18 -5.83 2.37
N GLU A 145 24.12 -5.56 1.47
CA GLU A 145 24.06 -5.97 0.05
C GLU A 145 23.91 -7.48 -0.17
N ARG A 146 24.08 -8.30 0.88
CA ARG A 146 23.94 -9.76 0.89
C ARG A 146 22.49 -10.26 0.87
N ASP A 147 21.51 -9.41 1.18
CA ASP A 147 20.09 -9.81 1.25
C ASP A 147 19.32 -9.50 -0.05
N LYS A 148 19.99 -8.94 -1.07
CA LYS A 148 19.38 -8.72 -2.39
C LYS A 148 19.29 -10.06 -3.12
N SER A 149 18.12 -10.38 -3.68
CA SER A 149 17.98 -11.52 -4.58
C SER A 149 19.03 -11.43 -5.70
N PRO A 150 19.72 -12.53 -6.06
CA PRO A 150 20.61 -12.54 -7.22
C PRO A 150 19.92 -11.94 -8.45
N GLN A 151 20.62 -11.08 -9.20
CA GLN A 151 20.06 -10.38 -10.37
C GLN A 151 19.46 -11.36 -11.41
N GLU A 152 20.04 -12.55 -11.51
CA GLU A 152 19.59 -13.64 -12.38
C GLU A 152 18.17 -14.12 -12.05
N ASN A 153 17.84 -14.22 -10.75
CA ASN A 153 16.51 -14.62 -10.30
C ASN A 153 15.48 -13.52 -10.60
N LEU A 154 15.87 -12.25 -10.44
CA LEU A 154 15.01 -11.12 -10.76
C LEU A 154 14.65 -11.08 -12.26
N ASP A 155 15.64 -11.26 -13.12
CA ASP A 155 15.43 -11.26 -14.57
C ASP A 155 14.56 -12.43 -15.01
N PHE A 156 14.71 -13.59 -14.36
CA PHE A 156 13.84 -14.75 -14.56
C PHE A 156 12.39 -14.49 -14.13
N TYR A 157 12.17 -13.93 -12.94
CA TYR A 157 10.82 -13.60 -12.47
C TYR A 157 10.14 -12.58 -13.39
N LYS A 158 10.86 -11.53 -13.81
CA LYS A 158 10.35 -10.55 -14.78
C LYS A 158 9.97 -11.20 -16.09
N LYS A 159 10.81 -12.11 -16.60
CA LYS A 159 10.55 -12.82 -17.86
C LYS A 159 9.29 -13.70 -17.78
N ILE A 160 9.07 -14.37 -16.65
CA ILE A 160 7.84 -15.13 -16.41
C ILE A 160 6.61 -14.21 -16.33
N MET A 161 6.72 -13.05 -15.69
CA MET A 161 5.60 -12.11 -15.58
C MET A 161 5.25 -11.42 -16.92
N SER A 162 6.23 -11.27 -17.82
CA SER A 162 5.99 -10.77 -19.18
C SER A 162 5.28 -11.80 -20.08
N GLU A 163 5.57 -13.09 -19.91
CA GLU A 163 4.98 -14.20 -20.65
C GLU A 163 4.37 -15.23 -19.67
N PRO A 164 3.19 -14.94 -19.09
CA PRO A 164 2.70 -15.68 -17.94
C PRO A 164 2.04 -17.02 -18.27
N GLU A 165 1.69 -17.26 -19.54
CA GLU A 165 0.95 -18.44 -19.97
C GLU A 165 1.81 -19.71 -19.91
N ILE A 166 1.49 -20.66 -19.03
CA ILE A 166 2.07 -22.00 -19.00
C ILE A 166 1.06 -22.97 -19.59
N ARG A 167 1.36 -23.52 -20.77
CA ARG A 167 0.45 -24.45 -21.48
C ARG A 167 0.71 -25.90 -21.07
N LEU A 168 -0.34 -26.59 -20.62
CA LEU A 168 -0.35 -28.01 -20.29
C LEU A 168 -1.57 -28.68 -20.91
N TYR A 169 -1.35 -29.49 -21.95
CA TYR A 169 -2.38 -30.28 -22.66
C TYR A 169 -3.73 -29.54 -22.78
N GLY A 170 -3.77 -28.43 -23.54
CA GLY A 170 -4.98 -27.65 -23.78
C GLY A 170 -5.51 -26.81 -22.62
N LEU A 171 -4.85 -26.81 -21.44
CA LEU A 171 -5.07 -25.82 -20.38
C LEU A 171 -3.96 -24.77 -20.41
N VAL A 172 -4.34 -23.53 -20.14
CA VAL A 172 -3.42 -22.40 -19.97
C VAL A 172 -3.47 -21.98 -18.50
N LEU A 173 -2.33 -22.07 -17.82
CA LEU A 173 -2.18 -21.55 -16.46
C LEU A 173 -1.53 -20.17 -16.57
N ASP A 174 -2.22 -19.14 -16.06
CA ASP A 174 -1.65 -17.79 -15.98
C ASP A 174 -0.87 -17.63 -14.66
N ALA A 175 0.44 -17.54 -14.78
CA ALA A 175 1.33 -17.32 -13.64
C ALA A 175 1.15 -15.93 -13.01
N LYS A 176 0.87 -14.90 -13.82
CA LYS A 176 0.71 -13.52 -13.35
C LYS A 176 -0.55 -13.39 -12.52
N ASP A 177 -1.65 -13.97 -12.96
CA ASP A 177 -2.92 -13.97 -12.23
C ASP A 177 -2.80 -14.77 -10.92
N PHE A 178 -2.17 -15.94 -10.97
CA PHE A 178 -1.94 -16.76 -9.78
C PHE A 178 -1.12 -15.99 -8.72
N VAL A 179 -0.01 -15.37 -9.13
CA VAL A 179 0.83 -14.58 -8.22
C VAL A 179 0.07 -13.36 -7.69
N SER A 180 -0.67 -12.66 -8.55
CA SER A 180 -1.46 -11.49 -8.16
C SER A 180 -2.52 -11.83 -7.11
N CYS A 181 -3.32 -12.88 -7.34
CA CYS A 181 -4.34 -13.32 -6.39
C CYS A 181 -3.75 -13.78 -5.06
N ASN A 182 -2.63 -14.52 -5.10
CA ASN A 182 -2.00 -15.00 -3.87
C ASN A 182 -1.42 -13.84 -3.05
N LEU A 183 -0.72 -12.89 -3.69
CA LEU A 183 -0.19 -11.72 -2.99
C LEU A 183 -1.30 -10.82 -2.44
N GLN A 184 -2.37 -10.59 -3.19
CA GLN A 184 -3.53 -9.83 -2.73
C GLN A 184 -4.16 -10.46 -1.48
N LYS A 185 -4.36 -11.78 -1.50
CA LYS A 185 -4.89 -12.52 -0.35
C LYS A 185 -3.97 -12.39 0.86
N THR A 186 -2.67 -12.63 0.69
CA THR A 186 -1.69 -12.52 1.77
C THR A 186 -1.65 -11.10 2.36
N PHE A 187 -1.64 -10.06 1.51
CA PHE A 187 -1.61 -8.68 1.99
C PHE A 187 -2.90 -8.29 2.72
N TYR A 188 -4.06 -8.75 2.23
CA TYR A 188 -5.33 -8.52 2.90
C TYR A 188 -5.37 -9.20 4.27
N ASP A 189 -5.04 -10.49 4.34
CA ASP A 189 -5.04 -11.27 5.58
C ASP A 189 -4.07 -10.68 6.62
N LEU A 190 -2.86 -10.29 6.19
CA LEU A 190 -1.88 -9.65 7.08
C LEU A 190 -2.34 -8.27 7.56
N THR A 191 -2.92 -7.45 6.66
CA THR A 191 -3.43 -6.12 7.05
C THR A 191 -4.62 -6.23 7.99
N ALA A 192 -5.47 -7.25 7.82
CA ALA A 192 -6.60 -7.53 8.71
C ALA A 192 -6.15 -7.91 10.13
N VAL A 193 -4.99 -8.59 10.27
CA VAL A 193 -4.39 -8.92 11.56
C VAL A 193 -3.68 -7.70 12.17
N THR A 194 -2.86 -6.97 11.40
CA THR A 194 -2.12 -5.78 11.85
C THR A 194 -2.44 -4.54 11.01
N LEU A 195 -3.49 -3.81 11.39
CA LEU A 195 -3.94 -2.59 10.68
C LEU A 195 -2.86 -1.49 10.56
N HIS A 196 -1.90 -1.43 11.48
CA HIS A 196 -0.83 -0.41 11.46
C HIS A 196 0.19 -0.62 10.33
N ASP A 197 0.36 -1.86 9.85
CA ASP A 197 1.31 -2.19 8.78
C ASP A 197 0.74 -1.97 7.37
N ARG A 198 -0.50 -1.48 7.28
CA ARG A 198 -1.16 -1.23 5.99
C ARG A 198 -0.30 -0.40 5.04
N HIS A 199 0.36 0.64 5.55
CA HIS A 199 1.19 1.51 4.72
C HIS A 199 2.40 0.74 4.13
N ALA A 200 2.94 -0.24 4.87
CA ALA A 200 3.99 -1.10 4.37
C ALA A 200 3.48 -2.00 3.23
N TYR A 201 2.29 -2.61 3.38
CA TYR A 201 1.69 -3.45 2.33
C TYR A 201 1.25 -2.64 1.09
N SER A 202 0.72 -1.44 1.25
CA SER A 202 0.42 -0.54 0.12
C SER A 202 1.70 -0.13 -0.63
N LYS A 203 2.79 0.14 0.10
CA LYS A 203 4.11 0.34 -0.50
C LYS A 203 4.62 -0.89 -1.25
N MET A 204 4.46 -2.10 -0.69
CA MET A 204 4.81 -3.35 -1.37
C MET A 204 3.99 -3.56 -2.64
N ALA A 205 2.70 -3.19 -2.65
CA ALA A 205 1.85 -3.25 -3.84
C ALA A 205 2.34 -2.30 -4.95
N MET A 206 2.74 -1.07 -4.61
CA MET A 206 3.35 -0.15 -5.57
C MET A 206 4.67 -0.69 -6.14
N LEU A 207 5.51 -1.30 -5.29
CA LEU A 207 6.76 -1.91 -5.72
C LEU A 207 6.53 -3.11 -6.64
N ALA A 208 5.50 -3.92 -6.39
CA ALA A 208 5.11 -5.05 -7.24
C ALA A 208 4.74 -4.59 -8.66
N LYS A 209 3.97 -3.50 -8.76
CA LYS A 209 3.63 -2.88 -10.04
C LYS A 209 4.87 -2.36 -10.77
N GLN A 210 5.73 -1.62 -10.07
CA GLN A 210 6.92 -1.01 -10.68
C GLN A 210 7.96 -2.04 -11.14
N ARG A 211 8.18 -3.11 -10.37
CA ARG A 211 9.28 -4.06 -10.57
C ARG A 211 8.88 -5.28 -11.40
N TYR A 212 7.64 -5.74 -11.27
CA TYR A 212 7.15 -6.97 -11.89
C TYR A 212 5.94 -6.76 -12.83
N GLY A 213 5.38 -5.55 -12.91
CA GLY A 213 4.18 -5.28 -13.70
C GLY A 213 2.92 -5.95 -13.15
N LEU A 214 2.91 -6.26 -11.84
CA LEU A 214 1.77 -6.84 -11.13
C LEU A 214 0.83 -5.74 -10.64
N ASP A 215 -0.38 -5.70 -11.18
CA ASP A 215 -1.43 -4.79 -10.74
C ASP A 215 -2.17 -5.40 -9.57
N LEU A 216 -1.69 -5.13 -8.36
CA LEU A 216 -2.35 -5.54 -7.12
C LEU A 216 -3.40 -4.50 -6.73
N ILE A 217 -4.60 -4.97 -6.39
CA ILE A 217 -5.64 -4.12 -5.81
C ILE A 217 -5.16 -3.72 -4.41
N ASP A 218 -5.10 -2.41 -4.14
CA ASP A 218 -4.87 -1.94 -2.77
C ASP A 218 -6.03 -2.46 -1.91
N GLY A 219 -5.70 -3.26 -0.90
CA GLY A 219 -6.62 -3.69 0.13
C GLY A 219 -7.01 -2.47 0.95
N MET A 220 -7.88 -1.63 0.39
CA MET A 220 -8.47 -0.44 1.02
C MET A 220 -9.45 -0.91 2.11
N LEU A 221 -8.92 -1.62 3.11
CA LEU A 221 -9.63 -1.86 4.35
C LEU A 221 -10.08 -0.49 4.86
N PRO A 222 -11.36 -0.32 5.24
CA PRO A 222 -11.85 0.93 5.78
C PRO A 222 -10.86 1.45 6.81
N ASN A 223 -10.45 2.71 6.70
CA ASN A 223 -9.48 3.38 7.58
C ASN A 223 -10.01 3.58 9.02
N CYS A 224 -10.77 2.62 9.53
CA CYS A 224 -11.17 2.55 10.91
C CYS A 224 -9.91 2.17 11.70
N CYS A 225 -9.14 3.19 12.09
CA CYS A 225 -8.17 3.09 13.16
C CYS A 225 -8.93 2.80 14.46
N ILE A 226 -9.31 1.53 14.69
CA ILE A 226 -10.25 1.08 15.73
C ILE A 226 -9.69 1.20 17.16
N GLY A 227 -8.40 1.52 17.35
CA GLY A 227 -7.78 1.42 18.67
C GLY A 227 -7.70 2.71 19.50
N GLN A 228 -7.14 3.79 18.94
CA GLN A 228 -6.55 4.85 19.77
C GLN A 228 -6.59 6.28 19.19
N SER A 229 -6.99 6.49 17.94
CA SER A 229 -7.00 7.83 17.36
C SER A 229 -8.28 8.60 17.73
N LEU A 230 -8.11 9.89 18.04
CA LEU A 230 -9.24 10.80 18.26
C LEU A 230 -10.06 10.91 16.96
N ASP A 231 -11.36 10.61 17.02
CA ASP A 231 -12.30 10.86 15.93
C ASP A 231 -12.71 12.36 15.93
N VAL A 232 -12.70 12.99 14.76
CA VAL A 232 -13.09 14.39 14.57
C VAL A 232 -14.50 14.64 15.05
N VAL A 233 -15.43 13.69 14.82
CA VAL A 233 -16.82 13.84 15.26
C VAL A 233 -16.91 13.93 16.79
N LYS A 234 -16.07 13.17 17.50
CA LYS A 234 -15.97 13.26 18.97
C LYS A 234 -15.37 14.60 19.39
N VAL A 235 -14.30 15.05 18.73
CA VAL A 235 -13.67 16.36 18.98
C VAL A 235 -14.64 17.51 18.78
N MET A 236 -15.46 17.47 17.74
CA MET A 236 -16.46 18.51 17.47
C MET A 236 -17.53 18.59 18.55
N ARG A 237 -17.99 17.45 19.07
CA ARG A 237 -19.02 17.40 20.12
C ARG A 237 -18.54 18.02 21.43
N SER A 238 -17.26 17.87 21.75
CA SER A 238 -16.64 18.45 22.96
C SER A 238 -15.49 19.40 22.62
N LEU A 239 -15.69 20.29 21.65
CA LEU A 239 -14.64 21.21 21.18
C LEU A 239 -14.05 22.05 22.33
N GLY A 240 -14.86 22.45 23.30
CA GLY A 240 -14.43 23.23 24.46
C GLY A 240 -13.43 22.49 25.37
N GLU A 241 -13.62 21.19 25.59
CA GLU A 241 -12.69 20.33 26.33
C GLU A 241 -11.42 20.13 25.51
N PHE A 242 -11.57 19.81 24.22
CA PHE A 242 -10.45 19.60 23.32
C PHE A 242 -9.48 20.79 23.27
N VAL A 243 -9.98 22.02 23.08
CA VAL A 243 -9.10 23.19 23.02
C VAL A 243 -8.47 23.55 24.37
N SER A 244 -9.01 23.03 25.47
CA SER A 244 -8.49 23.22 26.82
C SER A 244 -7.44 22.18 27.16
N ASP A 245 -7.61 20.94 26.70
CA ASP A 245 -6.78 19.80 27.09
C ASP A 245 -5.64 19.52 26.11
N PHE A 246 -5.69 20.09 24.89
CA PHE A 246 -4.66 19.89 23.86
C PHE A 246 -3.84 21.17 23.62
N ASN A 247 -2.62 20.98 23.12
CA ASN A 247 -1.76 22.05 22.60
C ASN A 247 -1.55 21.84 21.10
N TYR A 248 -1.80 22.89 20.32
CA TYR A 248 -1.53 22.89 18.90
C TYR A 248 -0.08 23.28 18.58
N CYS A 249 0.65 22.42 17.88
CA CYS A 249 1.96 22.73 17.32
C CYS A 249 1.80 23.21 15.87
N LEU A 250 1.95 24.51 15.64
CA LEU A 250 1.81 25.10 14.30
C LEU A 250 2.82 24.52 13.29
N ASN A 251 4.05 24.24 13.73
CA ASN A 251 5.14 23.77 12.86
C ASN A 251 4.86 22.38 12.28
N GLN A 252 4.35 21.47 13.09
CA GLN A 252 4.07 20.08 12.70
C GLN A 252 2.58 19.84 12.40
N GLN A 253 1.74 20.87 12.53
CA GLN A 253 0.28 20.82 12.36
C GLN A 253 -0.39 19.66 13.12
N LEU A 254 0.06 19.42 14.36
CA LEU A 254 -0.44 18.36 15.21
C LEU A 254 -0.90 18.87 16.57
N PHE A 255 -1.80 18.14 17.20
CA PHE A 255 -2.26 18.38 18.55
C PHE A 255 -1.69 17.32 19.48
N ILE A 256 -1.19 17.76 20.63
CA ILE A 256 -0.71 16.89 21.70
C ILE A 256 -1.54 17.16 22.95
N GLU A 257 -2.04 16.10 23.57
CA GLU A 257 -2.69 16.15 24.88
C GLU A 257 -1.73 16.69 25.96
N LYS A 258 -2.19 17.64 26.79
CA LYS A 258 -1.40 18.27 27.84
C LYS A 258 -1.06 17.31 28.97
N THR A 259 -2.06 16.55 29.41
CA THR A 259 -1.97 15.61 30.53
C THR A 259 -2.83 14.41 30.23
N SER A 260 -2.28 13.21 30.39
CA SER A 260 -3.02 11.95 30.23
C SER A 260 -2.92 11.15 31.52
N PRO A 261 -4.01 10.49 31.96
CA PRO A 261 -3.94 9.50 33.04
C PRO A 261 -3.21 8.22 32.59
N ASN A 262 -3.04 8.02 31.28
CA ASN A 262 -2.36 6.86 30.71
C ASN A 262 -0.87 7.15 30.51
N ARG A 263 -0.08 6.08 30.36
CA ARG A 263 1.37 6.17 30.06
C ARG A 263 1.68 6.86 28.71
N SER A 264 0.70 6.95 27.82
CA SER A 264 0.81 7.61 26.52
C SER A 264 -0.09 8.86 26.43
N LEU A 265 0.42 9.87 25.72
CA LEU A 265 -0.35 11.06 25.33
C LEU A 265 -1.06 10.81 24.01
N ARG A 266 -2.30 11.29 23.90
CA ARG A 266 -3.04 11.25 22.63
C ARG A 266 -2.53 12.33 21.69
N VAL A 267 -2.41 11.98 20.41
CA VAL A 267 -1.99 12.89 19.34
C VAL A 267 -3.01 12.89 18.22
N LEU A 268 -3.36 14.08 17.73
CA LEU A 268 -4.25 14.25 16.59
C LEU A 268 -3.51 14.96 15.44
N THR A 269 -3.38 14.27 14.32
CA THR A 269 -2.67 14.72 13.11
C THR A 269 -3.67 14.97 11.97
N ALA A 270 -3.22 15.63 10.91
CA ALA A 270 -4.03 15.80 9.69
C ALA A 270 -4.44 14.46 9.04
N GLU A 271 -3.66 13.39 9.24
CA GLU A 271 -4.01 12.05 8.75
C GLU A 271 -5.22 11.47 9.47
N HIS A 272 -5.27 11.61 10.80
CA HIS A 272 -6.45 11.23 11.59
C HIS A 272 -7.69 12.04 11.18
N MET A 273 -7.53 13.33 10.86
CA MET A 273 -8.61 14.15 10.31
C MET A 273 -9.09 13.59 8.95
N ALA A 274 -8.16 13.23 8.07
CA ALA A 274 -8.45 12.63 6.77
C ALA A 274 -9.15 11.28 6.91
N ASP A 275 -8.74 10.42 7.85
CA ASP A 275 -9.38 9.15 8.16
C ASP A 275 -10.83 9.32 8.60
N SER A 276 -11.06 10.29 9.49
CA SER A 276 -12.40 10.63 9.95
C SER A 276 -13.28 11.15 8.80
N MET A 277 -12.73 11.97 7.90
CA MET A 277 -13.46 12.46 6.72
C MET A 277 -13.75 11.36 5.70
N ARG A 278 -12.86 10.37 5.56
CA ARG A 278 -13.10 9.21 4.70
C ARG A 278 -14.22 8.31 5.25
N THR A 279 -14.38 8.27 6.57
CA THR A 279 -15.41 7.47 7.23
C THR A 279 -16.76 8.18 7.26
N HIS A 280 -16.78 9.46 7.64
CA HIS A 280 -18.01 10.22 7.88
C HIS A 280 -18.41 11.15 6.72
N GLY A 281 -17.58 11.25 5.69
CA GLY A 281 -17.75 12.14 4.53
C GLY A 281 -17.21 13.56 4.74
N LEU A 282 -17.01 14.28 3.63
CA LEU A 282 -16.52 15.66 3.65
C LEU A 282 -17.50 16.65 4.32
N GLY A 283 -18.78 16.29 4.48
CA GLY A 283 -19.78 17.13 5.16
C GLY A 283 -19.44 17.45 6.62
N VAL A 284 -18.60 16.63 7.26
CA VAL A 284 -18.07 16.90 8.61
C VAL A 284 -17.30 18.21 8.63
N LEU A 285 -16.54 18.55 7.59
CA LEU A 285 -15.75 19.78 7.50
C LEU A 285 -16.60 21.03 7.71
N ASN A 286 -17.72 21.15 6.99
CA ASN A 286 -18.61 22.31 7.08
C ASN A 286 -19.17 22.47 8.49
N THR A 287 -19.56 21.35 9.10
CA THR A 287 -20.09 21.34 10.45
C THR A 287 -19.01 21.72 11.47
N SER A 288 -17.77 21.24 11.30
CA SER A 288 -16.62 21.58 12.16
C SER A 288 -16.28 23.06 12.11
N VAL A 289 -16.25 23.64 10.91
CA VAL A 289 -15.97 25.07 10.72
C VAL A 289 -17.06 25.91 11.40
N ASN A 290 -18.33 25.55 11.24
CA ASN A 290 -19.44 26.27 11.87
C ASN A 290 -19.40 26.19 13.41
N VAL A 291 -19.20 24.99 13.97
CA VAL A 291 -19.06 24.81 15.43
C VAL A 291 -17.88 25.62 15.97
N THR A 292 -16.75 25.62 15.24
CA THR A 292 -15.57 26.39 15.63
C THR A 292 -15.82 27.90 15.57
N TYR A 293 -16.51 28.38 14.54
CA TYR A 293 -16.91 29.79 14.43
C TYR A 293 -17.79 30.23 15.61
N GLN A 294 -18.80 29.42 15.97
CA GLN A 294 -19.66 29.70 17.12
C GLN A 294 -18.87 29.74 18.43
N PHE A 295 -17.95 28.80 18.62
CA PHE A 295 -17.05 28.77 19.77
C PHE A 295 -16.16 30.02 19.84
N LEU A 296 -15.53 30.40 18.72
CA LEU A 296 -14.70 31.60 18.64
C LEU A 296 -15.51 32.86 18.93
N ARG A 297 -16.74 32.98 18.41
CA ARG A 297 -17.63 34.11 18.70
C ARG A 297 -17.89 34.27 20.20
N SER A 298 -18.15 33.16 20.90
CA SER A 298 -18.32 33.17 22.36
C SER A 298 -17.03 33.61 23.08
N LYS A 299 -15.87 33.06 22.68
CA LYS A 299 -14.57 33.41 23.29
C LYS A 299 -14.14 34.85 22.98
N PHE A 300 -14.45 35.39 21.80
CA PHE A 300 -14.24 36.79 21.45
C PHE A 300 -15.09 37.74 22.30
N ALA A 301 -16.29 37.33 22.73
CA ALA A 301 -17.08 38.13 23.67
C ALA A 301 -16.37 38.25 25.02
N VAL A 302 -15.81 37.14 25.54
CA VAL A 302 -14.99 37.13 26.77
C VAL A 302 -13.70 37.95 26.59
N PHE A 303 -13.04 37.83 25.44
CA PHE A 303 -11.86 38.62 25.09
C PHE A 303 -12.15 40.12 25.06
N ASN A 304 -13.29 40.52 24.48
CA ASN A 304 -13.72 41.91 24.47
C ASN A 304 -14.08 42.42 25.86
N GLN A 305 -14.71 41.58 26.70
CA GLN A 305 -14.96 41.93 28.10
C GLN A 305 -13.66 42.15 28.86
N PHE A 306 -12.66 41.29 28.63
CA PHE A 306 -11.32 41.45 29.20
C PHE A 306 -10.70 42.78 28.79
N LEU A 307 -10.72 43.15 27.50
CA LEU A 307 -10.15 44.42 27.04
C LEU A 307 -10.87 45.68 27.54
N ARG A 308 -12.14 45.55 27.96
CA ARG A 308 -12.94 46.65 28.51
C ARG A 308 -12.77 46.83 30.02
N ASP A 309 -12.01 45.97 30.68
CA ASP A 309 -11.76 46.09 32.10
C ASP A 309 -11.01 47.40 32.40
N GLU A 310 -11.62 48.24 33.24
CA GLU A 310 -11.15 49.58 33.54
C GLU A 310 -9.80 49.56 34.28
N HIS A 311 -9.54 48.54 35.11
CA HIS A 311 -8.28 48.40 35.83
C HIS A 311 -7.12 48.13 34.87
N ILE A 312 -7.34 47.29 33.85
CA ILE A 312 -6.34 47.02 32.80
C ILE A 312 -6.10 48.28 31.98
N HIS A 313 -7.19 48.91 31.51
CA HIS A 313 -7.12 50.06 30.64
C HIS A 313 -6.39 51.23 31.32
N ALA A 314 -6.70 51.50 32.59
CA ALA A 314 -6.05 52.55 33.37
C ALA A 314 -4.54 52.28 33.55
N GLN A 315 -4.15 51.04 33.82
CA GLN A 315 -2.74 50.68 33.99
C GLN A 315 -1.96 50.77 32.67
N LEU A 316 -2.53 50.27 31.56
CA LEU A 316 -1.94 50.39 30.22
C LEU A 316 -1.82 51.86 29.79
N GLN A 317 -2.82 52.71 30.07
CA GLN A 317 -2.74 54.14 29.76
C GLN A 317 -1.59 54.85 30.51
N LYS A 318 -1.36 54.52 31.79
CA LYS A 318 -0.22 55.05 32.55
C LYS A 318 1.11 54.65 31.91
N ASP A 319 1.21 53.42 31.44
CA ASP A 319 2.43 52.93 30.78
C ASP A 319 2.66 53.57 29.41
N ILE A 320 1.59 53.75 28.62
CA ILE A 320 1.65 54.45 27.33
C ILE A 320 2.08 55.90 27.50
N ARG A 321 1.52 56.63 28.49
CA ARG A 321 1.88 58.05 28.73
C ARG A 321 3.37 58.20 29.04
N TYR A 322 3.86 57.43 29.99
CA TYR A 322 5.29 57.46 30.35
C TYR A 322 6.20 57.06 29.18
N PHE A 323 5.82 56.04 28.39
CA PHE A 323 6.61 55.64 27.23
C PHE A 323 6.72 56.77 26.20
N ARG A 324 5.62 57.51 25.97
CA ARG A 324 5.61 58.67 25.08
C ARG A 324 6.43 59.84 25.64
N GLU A 325 6.34 60.10 26.94
CA GLU A 325 7.07 61.19 27.61
C GLU A 325 8.59 60.94 27.65
N ASN A 326 9.02 59.67 27.70
CA ASN A 326 10.42 59.29 27.84
C ASN A 326 11.02 58.65 26.57
N LEU A 327 10.39 58.88 25.42
CA LEU A 327 10.66 58.14 24.17
C LEU A 327 12.13 58.26 23.69
N GLU A 328 12.69 59.47 23.77
CA GLU A 328 14.08 59.76 23.41
C GLU A 328 15.07 59.15 24.42
N ALA A 329 14.81 59.30 25.72
CA ALA A 329 15.65 58.74 26.78
C ALA A 329 15.67 57.20 26.76
N LEU A 330 14.57 56.58 26.33
CA LEU A 330 14.39 55.14 26.26
C LEU A 330 14.90 54.51 24.96
N LYS A 331 15.39 55.30 23.98
CA LYS A 331 15.76 54.82 22.65
C LYS A 331 14.65 53.97 22.01
N LYS A 332 13.38 54.33 22.24
CA LYS A 332 12.19 53.60 21.78
C LYS A 332 12.06 52.15 22.32
N LEU A 333 12.75 51.80 23.41
CA LEU A 333 12.67 50.49 24.05
C LEU A 333 11.85 50.56 25.34
N TYR A 334 10.96 49.59 25.56
CA TYR A 334 10.17 49.54 26.79
C TYR A 334 11.01 48.97 27.96
N PRO A 335 11.08 49.65 29.13
CA PRO A 335 11.91 49.17 30.25
C PRO A 335 11.42 47.83 30.84
N PRO A 336 12.32 46.84 31.03
CA PRO A 336 11.95 45.52 31.57
C PRO A 336 11.48 45.61 33.04
N LYS A 337 12.10 46.47 33.86
CA LYS A 337 11.68 46.69 35.27
C LYS A 337 10.22 47.13 35.39
N ARG A 338 9.71 47.84 34.38
CA ARG A 338 8.34 48.34 34.37
C ARG A 338 7.35 47.27 33.91
N ALA A 339 7.76 46.40 32.99
CA ALA A 339 7.02 45.20 32.64
C ALA A 339 6.86 44.25 33.85
N GLU A 340 7.90 44.09 34.67
CA GLU A 340 7.80 43.34 35.92
C GLU A 340 6.85 43.98 36.92
N HIS A 341 6.92 45.30 37.10
CA HIS A 341 6.00 46.03 37.97
C HIS A 341 4.54 45.91 37.48
N PHE A 342 4.33 45.98 36.17
CA PHE A 342 3.03 45.75 35.53
C PHE A 342 2.51 44.36 35.86
N ASN A 343 3.30 43.29 35.63
CA ASN A 343 2.88 41.93 35.95
C ASN A 343 2.57 41.74 37.44
N LYS A 344 3.38 42.30 38.34
CA LYS A 344 3.13 42.24 39.80
C LYS A 344 1.82 42.93 40.19
N ALA A 345 1.54 44.12 39.63
CA ALA A 345 0.29 44.83 39.88
C ALA A 345 -0.93 44.02 39.39
N PHE A 346 -0.80 43.32 38.27
CA PHE A 346 -1.84 42.44 37.74
C PHE A 346 -2.07 41.18 38.58
N SER A 347 -1.00 40.55 39.08
CA SER A 347 -1.14 39.39 39.97
C SER A 347 -1.88 39.74 41.26
N GLN A 348 -1.70 40.97 41.78
CA GLN A 348 -2.36 41.42 43.02
C GLN A 348 -3.87 41.62 42.89
N LEU A 349 -4.39 41.88 41.69
CA LEU A 349 -5.83 42.03 41.42
C LEU A 349 -6.61 40.71 41.55
N THR A 350 -5.91 39.57 41.59
CA THR A 350 -6.52 38.23 41.72
C THR A 350 -6.19 37.69 43.11
N SER A 351 -7.10 37.82 44.08
CA SER A 351 -6.81 37.62 45.51
C SER A 351 -7.24 36.25 46.08
N GLN A 352 -7.32 35.19 45.28
CA GLN A 352 -7.59 33.83 45.80
C GLN A 352 -6.39 32.90 45.60
N GLU A 353 -5.93 32.29 46.70
CA GLU A 353 -4.85 31.30 46.69
C GLU A 353 -5.23 30.10 45.81
N GLY A 354 -4.43 29.81 44.79
CA GLY A 354 -4.59 28.65 43.91
C GLY A 354 -5.36 28.91 42.60
N GLU A 355 -6.00 30.07 42.43
CA GLU A 355 -6.61 30.40 41.14
C GLU A 355 -5.58 30.94 40.13
N PRO A 356 -5.71 30.62 38.83
CA PRO A 356 -4.85 31.19 37.80
C PRO A 356 -4.95 32.71 37.82
N THR A 357 -3.79 33.39 37.70
CA THR A 357 -3.75 34.85 37.70
C THR A 357 -4.60 35.39 36.55
N TYR A 358 -5.02 36.64 36.67
CA TYR A 358 -5.76 37.30 35.61
C TYR A 358 -5.06 37.22 34.23
N MET A 359 -3.72 37.33 34.21
CA MET A 359 -2.92 37.15 32.99
C MET A 359 -2.86 35.69 32.52
N ASP A 360 -2.86 34.72 33.43
CA ASP A 360 -2.92 33.30 33.05
C ASP A 360 -4.26 32.95 32.42
N ARG A 361 -5.37 33.49 32.94
CA ARG A 361 -6.71 33.34 32.31
C ARG A 361 -6.73 33.91 30.90
N PHE A 362 -6.08 35.06 30.68
CA PHE A 362 -5.95 35.63 29.34
C PHE A 362 -5.11 34.76 28.42
N ARG A 363 -3.98 34.24 28.89
CA ARG A 363 -3.14 33.31 28.13
C ARG A 363 -3.93 32.06 27.75
N MET A 364 -4.66 31.47 28.69
CA MET A 364 -5.53 30.31 28.44
C MET A 364 -6.59 30.63 27.38
N LEU A 365 -7.24 31.79 27.45
CA LEU A 365 -8.22 32.24 26.47
C LEU A 365 -7.61 32.33 25.06
N VAL A 366 -6.47 33.00 24.92
CA VAL A 366 -5.76 33.14 23.64
C VAL A 366 -5.30 31.78 23.12
N THR A 367 -4.79 30.89 23.99
CA THR A 367 -4.42 29.52 23.62
C THR A 367 -5.62 28.71 23.14
N GLN A 368 -6.76 28.77 23.82
CA GLN A 368 -7.99 28.08 23.41
C GLN A 368 -8.49 28.58 22.04
N MET A 369 -8.44 29.89 21.79
CA MET A 369 -8.78 30.48 20.49
C MET A 369 -7.80 30.03 19.40
N GLY A 370 -6.50 30.02 19.70
CA GLY A 370 -5.46 29.55 18.79
C GLY A 370 -5.60 28.07 18.45
N ASN A 371 -5.89 27.23 19.45
CA ASN A 371 -6.16 25.79 19.26
C ASN A 371 -7.40 25.56 18.39
N ALA A 372 -8.47 26.34 18.58
CA ALA A 372 -9.67 26.28 17.76
C ALA A 372 -9.38 26.63 16.29
N LEU A 373 -8.61 27.69 16.03
CA LEU A 373 -8.17 28.06 14.68
C LEU A 373 -7.24 27.00 14.07
N GLY A 374 -6.33 26.45 14.89
CA GLY A 374 -5.48 25.33 14.50
C GLY A 374 -6.29 24.09 14.09
N PHE A 375 -7.42 23.83 14.75
CA PHE A 375 -8.28 22.70 14.45
C PHE A 375 -8.90 22.84 13.06
N VAL A 376 -9.44 24.02 12.73
CA VAL A 376 -9.94 24.33 11.38
C VAL A 376 -8.83 24.20 10.33
N ARG A 377 -7.64 24.69 10.63
CA ARG A 377 -6.48 24.57 9.72
C ARG A 377 -6.11 23.11 9.46
N SER A 378 -5.98 22.28 10.50
CA SER A 378 -5.70 20.85 10.37
C SER A 378 -6.81 20.11 9.62
N MET A 379 -8.08 20.51 9.83
CA MET A 379 -9.22 19.99 9.08
C MET A 379 -9.13 20.33 7.60
N SER A 380 -8.83 21.58 7.24
CA SER A 380 -8.61 21.98 5.84
C SER A 380 -7.44 21.22 5.19
N SER A 381 -6.33 21.02 5.90
CA SER A 381 -5.21 20.20 5.43
C SER A 381 -5.63 18.74 5.19
N GLY A 382 -6.38 18.14 6.13
CA GLY A 382 -6.90 16.79 5.98
C GLY A 382 -7.86 16.66 4.79
N ALA A 383 -8.74 17.64 4.60
CA ALA A 383 -9.67 17.70 3.48
C ALA A 383 -8.94 17.80 2.13
N ALA A 384 -7.88 18.61 2.04
CA ALA A 384 -7.06 18.73 0.84
C ALA A 384 -6.38 17.39 0.49
N ALA A 385 -5.87 16.65 1.50
CA ALA A 385 -5.27 15.34 1.30
C ALA A 385 -6.29 14.32 0.75
N VAL A 386 -7.50 14.27 1.34
CA VAL A 386 -8.60 13.41 0.85
C VAL A 386 -9.01 13.80 -0.57
N ALA A 387 -9.19 15.09 -0.85
CA ALA A 387 -9.58 15.59 -2.17
C ALA A 387 -8.53 15.30 -3.26
N SER A 388 -7.24 15.31 -2.90
CA SER A 388 -6.14 14.93 -3.78
C SER A 388 -6.16 13.44 -4.11
N GLN A 389 -6.41 12.58 -3.13
CA GLN A 389 -6.53 11.13 -3.35
C GLN A 389 -7.78 10.78 -4.17
N MET A 390 -8.91 11.45 -3.90
CA MET A 390 -10.14 11.30 -4.68
C MET A 390 -9.95 11.64 -6.17
N LYS A 391 -8.98 12.49 -6.49
CA LYS A 391 -8.65 12.90 -7.87
C LYS A 391 -8.17 11.74 -8.74
N ALA A 392 -7.62 10.67 -8.14
CA ALA A 392 -7.26 9.44 -8.85
C ALA A 392 -8.48 8.63 -9.31
N TYR A 393 -9.65 8.84 -8.70
CA TYR A 393 -10.89 8.19 -9.12
C TYR A 393 -11.63 8.99 -10.21
N ASP A 394 -11.42 10.32 -10.28
CA ASP A 394 -11.98 11.17 -11.35
C ASP A 394 -11.49 10.73 -12.74
N THR A 395 -10.23 10.29 -12.86
CA THR A 395 -9.64 9.82 -14.13
C THR A 395 -10.27 8.52 -14.64
N ILE A 396 -10.85 7.70 -13.77
CA ILE A 396 -11.47 6.43 -14.15
C ILE A 396 -12.76 6.66 -14.95
N VAL A 397 -13.50 7.73 -14.68
CA VAL A 397 -14.77 8.03 -15.35
C VAL A 397 -14.56 8.52 -16.79
N ASP A 398 -13.49 9.29 -17.03
CA ASP A 398 -13.18 9.81 -18.36
C ASP A 398 -12.75 8.68 -19.33
N ASP A 399 -12.31 7.53 -18.81
CA ASP A 399 -11.95 6.32 -19.58
C ASP A 399 -13.16 5.41 -19.89
N ILE A 400 -14.34 5.64 -19.30
CA ILE A 400 -15.54 4.83 -19.57
C ILE A 400 -16.20 5.31 -20.86
N VAL A 401 -15.77 4.75 -21.99
CA VAL A 401 -16.42 4.95 -23.31
C VAL A 401 -17.66 4.06 -23.40
N ILE A 402 -18.86 4.66 -23.32
CA ILE A 402 -20.13 3.99 -23.62
C ILE A 402 -20.47 4.27 -25.08
N SER A 403 -20.54 3.24 -25.93
CA SER A 403 -21.04 3.38 -27.30
C SER A 403 -22.51 3.78 -27.27
N GLU A 404 -22.89 4.79 -28.06
CA GLU A 404 -24.25 5.39 -28.13
C GLU A 404 -25.37 4.42 -28.58
N SER A 405 -25.08 3.12 -28.74
CA SER A 405 -26.00 2.12 -29.28
C SER A 405 -26.88 1.40 -28.25
N ASP A 406 -26.59 1.47 -26.94
CA ASP A 406 -27.31 0.67 -25.94
C ASP A 406 -28.20 1.54 -25.06
N GLY A 407 -29.35 1.92 -25.62
CA GLY A 407 -30.46 2.45 -24.84
C GLY A 407 -30.93 1.43 -23.79
N ASP A 408 -31.16 1.90 -22.57
CA ASP A 408 -31.66 1.16 -21.41
C ASP A 408 -30.75 0.05 -20.85
N THR A 409 -29.46 0.33 -20.70
CA THR A 409 -28.57 -0.47 -19.84
C THR A 409 -28.42 0.15 -18.43
N PRO A 410 -28.22 -0.67 -17.37
CA PRO A 410 -27.98 -0.20 -15.99
C PRO A 410 -26.72 0.69 -15.83
N LEU A 411 -25.96 0.88 -16.91
CA LEU A 411 -24.82 1.78 -17.03
C LEU A 411 -25.22 3.26 -17.07
N GLN A 412 -26.41 3.59 -17.56
CA GLN A 412 -26.88 4.98 -17.67
C GLN A 412 -27.27 5.59 -16.31
N PRO A 413 -28.05 4.91 -15.44
CA PRO A 413 -28.27 5.36 -14.05
C PRO A 413 -26.96 5.43 -13.25
N LEU A 414 -26.02 4.52 -13.51
CA LEU A 414 -24.72 4.51 -12.85
C LEU A 414 -23.86 5.71 -13.28
N LYS A 415 -23.93 6.11 -14.56
CA LYS A 415 -23.31 7.33 -15.06
C LYS A 415 -23.93 8.59 -14.44
N GLU A 416 -25.25 8.67 -14.35
CA GLU A 416 -25.95 9.77 -13.68
C GLU A 416 -25.55 9.91 -12.21
N LEU A 417 -25.54 8.79 -11.47
CA LEU A 417 -25.05 8.75 -10.09
C LEU A 417 -23.59 9.19 -9.98
N LEU A 418 -22.72 8.75 -10.89
CA LEU A 418 -21.32 9.17 -10.91
C LEU A 418 -21.17 10.66 -11.21
N THR A 419 -21.98 11.23 -12.11
CA THR A 419 -21.99 12.67 -12.37
C THR A 419 -22.52 13.47 -11.18
N ASP A 420 -23.58 13.01 -10.50
CA ASP A 420 -24.10 13.66 -9.29
C ASP A 420 -23.09 13.62 -8.14
N LEU A 421 -22.40 12.48 -7.97
CA LEU A 421 -21.31 12.34 -7.01
C LEU A 421 -20.13 13.25 -7.37
N ARG A 422 -19.81 13.42 -8.66
CA ARG A 422 -18.78 14.35 -9.15
C ARG A 422 -19.16 15.80 -8.84
N ASP A 423 -20.41 16.18 -9.04
CA ASP A 423 -20.88 17.53 -8.74
C ASP A 423 -20.89 17.82 -7.24
N GLN A 424 -21.28 16.85 -6.40
CA GLN A 424 -21.13 16.96 -4.95
C GLN A 424 -19.66 17.03 -4.52
N ALA A 425 -18.79 16.22 -5.11
CA ALA A 425 -17.36 16.25 -4.83
C ALA A 425 -16.71 17.57 -5.26
N ASN A 426 -17.12 18.14 -6.40
CA ASN A 426 -16.67 19.44 -6.89
C ASN A 426 -17.13 20.58 -5.99
N LYS A 427 -18.41 20.58 -5.57
CA LYS A 427 -18.92 21.51 -4.56
C LYS A 427 -18.09 21.45 -3.28
N ASN A 428 -17.78 20.25 -2.80
CA ASN A 428 -16.93 20.06 -1.62
C ASN A 428 -15.47 20.51 -1.84
N ARG A 429 -14.93 20.35 -3.06
CA ARG A 429 -13.59 20.82 -3.44
C ARG A 429 -13.47 22.33 -3.52
N ASP A 430 -14.46 23.03 -4.02
CA ASP A 430 -14.40 24.50 -4.12
C ASP A 430 -14.33 25.15 -2.74
N PHE A 431 -14.88 24.51 -1.71
CA PHE A 431 -14.66 24.92 -0.30
C PHE A 431 -13.23 24.69 0.18
N THR A 432 -12.57 23.59 -0.20
CA THR A 432 -11.16 23.39 0.15
C THR A 432 -10.27 24.49 -0.44
N LYS A 433 -10.55 24.95 -1.66
CA LYS A 433 -9.88 26.11 -2.29
C LYS A 433 -10.21 27.45 -1.63
N ALA A 434 -11.44 27.63 -1.14
CA ALA A 434 -11.83 28.83 -0.40
C ALA A 434 -11.19 28.90 1.00
N SER A 435 -10.92 27.75 1.62
CA SER A 435 -10.27 27.66 2.95
C SER A 435 -8.74 27.77 2.93
N SER A 436 -8.13 27.82 1.74
CA SER A 436 -6.68 27.98 1.56
C SER A 436 -6.21 29.43 1.37
N PHE A 437 -7.09 30.42 1.57
CA PHE A 437 -6.75 31.85 1.58
C PHE A 437 -6.65 32.43 2.98
#